data_AF-A0A846DVS8-F1
#
_entry.id   AF-A0A846DVS8-F1
#
_cell.length_a   1.000
_cell.length_b   1.000
_cell.length_c   1.000
_cell.angle_alpha   90.00
_cell.angle_beta   90.00
_cell.angle_gamma   90.00
#
_symmetry.space_group_name_H-M   'P 1'
#
loop_
_entity.id
_entity.type
_entity.pdbx_description
1 polymer ?
#
loop_
_entity_poly.entity_id
_entity_poly.type
_entity_poly.pdbx_seq_one_letter_code
_entity_poly.pdbx_strand_id
1 'polypeptide(L)'
;MGTVATKTFILLLAQGKPLNFVQGTNISLEKVLSIGNRKEFHHIFPKDYLECLHKYHDNQINCLANFTLLSRSDNNKIRNKPPSKYRSQMPTDDKVVHQILTSHFCPSDVFTDSYDDFLSSRAYLLLNKAEELITSS
;
A
#
# COMPACT_ATOMS: atom_id res chain seq x y z
N MET A 1 0.20 -12.37 -11.49
CA MET A 1 1.28 -11.76 -10.68
C MET A 1 2.00 -12.80 -9.84
N GLY A 2 2.97 -13.50 -10.43
CA GLY A 2 3.82 -14.50 -9.78
C GLY A 2 5.29 -14.29 -10.15
N THR A 3 5.73 -13.04 -10.14
CA THR A 3 7.04 -12.63 -10.63
C THR A 3 8.00 -12.37 -9.46
N VAL A 4 9.31 -12.47 -9.73
CA VAL A 4 10.38 -12.13 -8.77
C VAL A 4 10.19 -10.72 -8.21
N ALA A 5 9.81 -9.75 -9.06
CA ALA A 5 9.56 -8.36 -8.68
C ALA A 5 8.52 -8.21 -7.55
N THR A 6 7.42 -8.97 -7.60
CA THR A 6 6.42 -8.94 -6.52
C THR A 6 7.00 -9.42 -5.20
N LYS A 7 7.81 -10.49 -5.21
CA LYS A 7 8.46 -10.98 -3.98
C LYS A 7 9.45 -9.96 -3.42
N THR A 8 10.26 -9.36 -4.28
CA THR A 8 11.20 -8.29 -3.90
C THR A 8 10.46 -7.12 -3.26
N PHE A 9 9.37 -6.66 -3.87
CA PHE A 9 8.55 -5.58 -3.34
C PHE A 9 7.95 -5.92 -1.97
N ILE A 10 7.42 -7.13 -1.80
CA ILE A 10 6.87 -7.58 -0.52
C ILE A 10 7.95 -7.59 0.59
N LEU A 11 9.16 -8.06 0.28
CA LEU A 11 10.27 -8.08 1.23
C LEU A 11 10.75 -6.67 1.58
N LEU A 12 10.73 -5.74 0.61
CA LEU A 12 11.01 -4.33 0.85
C LEU A 12 9.96 -3.73 1.80
N LEU A 13 8.66 -3.97 1.54
CA LEU A 13 7.58 -3.52 2.43
C LEU A 13 7.74 -4.07 3.86
N ALA A 14 8.15 -5.33 4.00
CA ALA A 14 8.32 -5.96 5.32
C ALA A 14 9.35 -5.25 6.21
N GLN A 15 10.32 -4.51 5.63
CA GLN A 15 11.27 -3.70 6.39
C GLN A 15 10.61 -2.55 7.15
N GLY A 16 9.44 -2.08 6.69
CA GLY A 16 8.65 -1.05 7.36
C GLY A 16 7.88 -1.56 8.58
N LYS A 17 7.92 -2.87 8.87
CA LYS A 17 7.07 -3.54 9.87
C LYS A 17 5.60 -3.09 9.73
N PRO A 18 5.01 -3.30 8.54
CA PRO A 18 3.71 -2.75 8.19
C PRO A 18 2.66 -3.13 9.24
N LEU A 19 1.78 -2.18 9.54
CA LEU A 19 0.56 -2.41 10.30
C LEU A 19 -0.56 -2.88 9.37
N ASN A 20 -1.74 -3.22 9.88
CA ASN A 20 -2.93 -3.27 9.03
C ASN A 20 -3.20 -1.86 8.48
N PHE A 21 -3.28 -1.72 7.15
CA PHE A 21 -3.37 -0.41 6.49
C PHE A 21 -4.61 0.41 6.85
N VAL A 22 -5.70 -0.22 7.33
CA VAL A 22 -6.92 0.50 7.74
C VAL A 22 -7.00 0.63 9.25
N GLN A 23 -6.76 -0.45 9.99
CA GLN A 23 -7.01 -0.53 11.42
C GLN A 23 -5.81 -0.14 12.29
N GLY A 24 -4.58 -0.17 11.75
CA GLY A 24 -3.36 0.10 12.51
C GLY A 24 -2.96 -0.98 13.49
N THR A 25 -3.56 -2.16 13.41
CA THR A 25 -3.21 -3.32 14.25
C THR A 25 -1.95 -4.01 13.73
N ASN A 26 -1.22 -4.70 14.61
CA ASN A 26 -0.08 -5.51 14.20
C ASN A 26 -0.51 -6.64 13.27
N ILE A 27 0.30 -6.92 12.25
CA ILE A 27 0.12 -8.07 11.36
C ILE A 27 1.30 -9.05 11.54
N SER A 28 1.00 -10.34 11.43
CA SER A 28 2.04 -11.37 11.40
C SER A 28 2.70 -11.38 10.03
N LEU A 29 3.94 -10.88 9.96
CA LEU A 29 4.75 -10.93 8.74
C LEU A 29 5.00 -12.37 8.29
N GLU A 30 5.19 -13.31 9.22
CA GLU A 30 5.33 -14.73 8.91
C GLU A 30 4.10 -15.24 8.14
N LYS A 31 2.89 -14.92 8.61
CA LYS A 31 1.66 -15.30 7.92
C LYS A 31 1.54 -14.64 6.55
N VAL A 32 1.90 -13.36 6.43
CA VAL A 32 1.87 -12.61 5.15
C VAL A 32 2.88 -13.16 4.13
N LEU A 33 4.08 -13.51 4.59
CA LEU A 33 5.17 -14.02 3.76
C LEU A 33 5.07 -15.53 3.48
N SER A 34 4.20 -16.24 4.20
CA SER A 34 3.95 -17.67 3.99
C SER A 34 3.48 -17.98 2.56
N ILE A 35 3.91 -19.14 2.06
CA ILE A 35 3.59 -19.59 0.70
C ILE A 35 2.07 -19.74 0.57
N GLY A 36 1.46 -18.82 -0.19
CA GLY A 36 0.02 -18.85 -0.49
C GLY A 36 -0.77 -17.65 0.01
N ASN A 37 -0.20 -16.80 0.86
CA ASN A 37 -0.95 -15.67 1.43
C ASN A 37 -0.90 -14.36 0.61
N ARG A 38 -0.90 -14.49 -0.72
CA ARG A 38 -0.99 -13.33 -1.64
C ARG A 38 -2.32 -12.58 -1.54
N LYS A 39 -3.30 -13.15 -0.84
CA LYS A 39 -4.66 -12.65 -0.70
C LYS A 39 -4.78 -11.41 0.20
N GLU A 40 -3.69 -11.00 0.85
CA GLU A 40 -3.65 -9.83 1.73
C GLU A 40 -3.01 -8.61 1.05
N PHE A 41 -2.66 -8.69 -0.24
CA PHE A 41 -2.11 -7.56 -1.00
C PHE A 41 -3.18 -6.97 -1.91
N HIS A 42 -3.51 -5.72 -1.68
CA HIS A 42 -4.55 -5.00 -2.42
C HIS A 42 -4.07 -3.59 -2.78
N HIS A 43 -4.77 -2.95 -3.71
CA HIS A 43 -4.43 -1.60 -4.12
C HIS A 43 -4.77 -0.57 -3.03
N ILE A 44 -3.93 0.45 -2.85
CA ILE A 44 -4.21 1.64 -2.03
C ILE A 44 -5.32 2.44 -2.73
N PHE A 45 -5.11 2.78 -4.00
CA PHE A 45 -6.18 3.29 -4.86
C PHE A 45 -6.88 2.10 -5.50
N PRO A 46 -8.15 1.80 -5.15
CA PRO A 46 -8.83 0.63 -5.68
C PRO A 46 -8.84 0.60 -7.21
N LYS A 47 -8.60 -0.58 -7.78
CA LYS A 47 -8.59 -0.79 -9.23
C LYS A 47 -9.87 -0.24 -9.89
N ASP A 48 -11.03 -0.65 -9.38
CA ASP A 48 -12.33 -0.21 -9.90
C ASP A 48 -12.49 1.32 -9.88
N TYR A 49 -11.93 2.01 -8.86
CA TYR A 49 -11.97 3.47 -8.79
C TYR A 49 -11.16 4.09 -9.95
N LEU A 50 -9.94 3.60 -10.17
CA LEU A 50 -9.05 4.12 -11.21
C LEU A 50 -9.54 3.80 -12.63
N GLU A 51 -10.15 2.64 -12.84
CA GLU A 51 -10.76 2.27 -14.12
C GLU A 51 -11.91 3.21 -14.51
N CYS A 52 -12.73 3.62 -13.53
CA CYS A 52 -13.81 4.59 -13.75
C CYS A 52 -13.33 5.99 -14.17
N LEU A 53 -12.06 6.32 -13.92
CA LEU A 53 -11.49 7.61 -14.33
C LEU A 53 -11.12 7.64 -15.82
N HIS A 54 -11.07 6.49 -16.50
CA HIS A 54 -10.71 6.35 -17.92
C HIS A 54 -9.39 7.04 -18.32
N LYS A 55 -8.48 7.24 -17.36
CA LYS A 55 -7.20 7.93 -17.54
C LYS A 55 -5.99 6.99 -17.54
N TYR A 56 -6.10 5.83 -16.90
CA TYR A 56 -4.98 4.93 -16.63
C TYR A 56 -5.14 3.59 -17.33
N HIS A 57 -4.04 3.08 -17.88
CA HIS A 57 -3.96 1.73 -18.40
C HIS A 57 -3.82 0.69 -17.29
N ASP A 58 -4.19 -0.56 -17.57
CA ASP A 58 -4.22 -1.64 -16.58
C ASP A 58 -2.83 -1.89 -15.95
N ASN A 59 -1.73 -1.69 -16.69
CA ASN A 59 -0.37 -1.80 -16.16
C ASN A 59 0.01 -0.65 -15.19
N GLN A 60 -0.56 0.55 -15.37
CA GLN A 60 -0.36 1.69 -14.47
C GLN A 60 -1.15 1.51 -13.18
N ILE A 61 -2.37 0.97 -13.28
CA ILE A 61 -3.21 0.65 -12.11
C ILE A 61 -2.59 -0.47 -11.28
N ASN A 62 -2.10 -1.52 -11.96
CA ASN A 62 -1.52 -2.72 -11.35
C ASN A 62 0.00 -2.62 -11.12
N CYS A 63 0.56 -1.41 -11.04
CA CYS A 63 1.95 -1.22 -10.68
C CYS A 63 2.19 -1.59 -9.20
N LEU A 64 3.40 -2.06 -8.86
CA LEU A 64 3.72 -2.50 -7.50
C LEU A 64 3.54 -1.37 -6.47
N ALA A 65 3.86 -0.13 -6.84
CA ALA A 65 3.73 1.04 -5.98
C ALA A 65 2.26 1.34 -5.57
N ASN A 66 1.26 0.79 -6.24
CA ASN A 66 -0.13 0.91 -5.80
C ASN A 66 -0.55 -0.18 -4.81
N PHE A 67 0.25 -1.21 -4.54
CA PHE A 67 -0.14 -2.27 -3.61
C PHE A 67 0.24 -1.98 -2.15
N THR A 68 -0.56 -2.49 -1.21
CA THR A 68 -0.33 -2.44 0.23
C THR A 68 -0.85 -3.71 0.91
N LEU A 69 -0.55 -3.86 2.19
CA LEU A 69 -1.07 -4.93 3.03
C LEU A 69 -2.44 -4.53 3.60
N LEU A 70 -3.46 -5.21 3.14
CA LEU A 70 -4.84 -4.92 3.48
C LEU A 70 -5.56 -6.24 3.75
N SER A 71 -6.29 -6.31 4.86
CA SER A 71 -7.07 -7.51 5.11
C SER A 71 -8.18 -7.65 4.06
N ARG A 72 -8.55 -8.89 3.70
CA ARG A 72 -9.72 -9.11 2.83
C ARG A 72 -10.98 -8.42 3.38
N SER A 73 -11.16 -8.44 4.70
CA SER A 73 -12.29 -7.75 5.35
C SER A 73 -12.26 -6.25 5.14
N ASP A 74 -11.10 -5.61 5.23
CA ASP A 74 -10.98 -4.16 5.04
C ASP A 74 -11.08 -3.79 3.55
N ASN A 75 -10.51 -4.60 2.65
CA ASN A 75 -10.72 -4.49 1.21
C ASN A 75 -12.21 -4.48 0.85
N ASN A 76 -12.99 -5.39 1.44
CA ASN A 76 -14.43 -5.47 1.22
C ASN A 76 -15.20 -4.26 1.76
N LYS A 77 -14.67 -3.54 2.77
CA LYS A 77 -15.28 -2.30 3.30
C LYS A 77 -14.92 -1.08 2.46
N ILE A 78 -13.69 -1.03 1.96
CA ILE A 78 -13.18 0.03 1.06
C ILE A 78 -13.90 -0.05 -0.29
N ARG A 79 -14.00 -1.24 -0.90
CA ARG A 79 -14.57 -1.45 -2.24
C ARG A 79 -13.89 -0.55 -3.27
N ASN A 80 -14.65 0.30 -3.96
CA ASN A 80 -14.20 1.23 -4.99
C ASN A 80 -14.07 2.67 -4.48
N LYS A 81 -13.94 2.88 -3.17
CA LYS A 81 -13.79 4.22 -2.58
C LYS A 81 -12.34 4.69 -2.71
N PRO A 82 -12.09 5.93 -3.16
CA PRO A 82 -10.74 6.47 -3.15
C PRO A 82 -10.24 6.73 -1.72
N PRO A 83 -8.92 6.94 -1.52
CA PRO A 83 -8.33 7.15 -0.20
C PRO A 83 -8.99 8.21 0.65
N SER A 84 -9.32 9.38 0.10
CA SER A 84 -10.00 10.44 0.84
C SER A 84 -11.31 9.96 1.49
N LYS A 85 -12.00 9.00 0.85
CA LYS A 85 -13.29 8.48 1.31
C LYS A 85 -13.15 7.36 2.32
N TYR A 86 -12.14 6.50 2.21
CA TYR A 86 -11.92 5.48 3.24
C TYR A 86 -11.08 5.96 4.41
N ARG A 87 -10.48 7.17 4.36
CA ARG A 87 -9.81 7.82 5.51
C ARG A 87 -10.70 7.86 6.76
N SER A 88 -12.01 7.99 6.60
CA SER A 88 -12.97 7.99 7.72
C SER A 88 -13.14 6.61 8.38
N GLN A 89 -12.63 5.54 7.77
CA GLN A 89 -12.62 4.18 8.31
C GLN A 89 -11.30 3.86 9.03
N MET A 90 -10.30 4.74 8.92
CA MET A 90 -9.03 4.65 9.64
C MET A 90 -9.17 5.31 11.03
N PRO A 91 -8.21 5.08 11.95
CA PRO A 91 -8.16 5.78 13.23
C PRO A 91 -8.34 7.30 13.11
N THR A 92 -9.03 7.88 14.08
CA THR A 92 -9.24 9.34 14.15
C THR A 92 -7.98 10.08 14.60
N ASP A 93 -7.09 9.42 15.33
CA ASP A 93 -5.79 9.98 15.73
C ASP A 93 -4.83 10.01 14.53
N ASP A 94 -4.48 11.23 14.10
CA ASP A 94 -3.56 11.46 12.98
C ASP A 94 -2.15 10.90 13.25
N LYS A 95 -1.71 10.77 14.51
CA LYS A 95 -0.43 10.12 14.83
C LYS A 95 -0.46 8.64 14.48
N VAL A 96 -1.58 7.96 14.76
CA VAL A 96 -1.75 6.55 14.42
C VAL A 96 -1.81 6.38 12.90
N VAL A 97 -2.52 7.26 12.20
CA VAL A 97 -2.54 7.24 10.73
C VAL A 97 -1.16 7.48 10.14
N HIS A 98 -0.41 8.45 10.68
CA HIS A 98 0.96 8.68 10.26
C HIS A 98 1.85 7.45 10.46
N GLN A 99 1.74 6.73 11.59
CA GLN A 99 2.45 5.47 11.82
C GLN A 99 2.06 4.39 10.80
N ILE A 100 0.77 4.25 10.50
CA ILE A 100 0.29 3.33 9.46
C ILE A 100 0.94 3.65 8.12
N LEU A 101 0.86 4.89 7.67
CA LEU A 101 1.38 5.31 6.36
C LEU A 101 2.90 5.08 6.27
N THR A 102 3.64 5.52 7.28
CA THR A 102 5.11 5.36 7.34
C THR A 102 5.50 3.88 7.31
N SER A 103 4.77 2.99 8.00
CA SER A 103 5.04 1.54 8.00
C SER A 103 4.86 0.87 6.62
N HIS A 104 4.20 1.55 5.67
CA HIS A 104 3.98 1.08 4.29
C HIS A 104 4.72 1.89 3.22
N PHE A 105 5.63 2.78 3.65
CA PHE A 105 6.27 3.77 2.78
C PHE A 105 5.25 4.55 1.95
N CYS A 106 4.10 4.87 2.56
CA CYS A 106 3.01 5.58 1.91
C CYS A 106 3.09 7.08 2.27
N PRO A 107 3.01 7.98 1.29
CA PRO A 107 2.99 9.42 1.56
C PRO A 107 1.62 9.85 2.13
N SER A 108 1.60 10.98 2.85
CA SER A 108 0.38 11.56 3.43
C SER A 108 -0.54 12.21 2.39
N ASP A 109 0.00 12.59 1.23
CA ASP A 109 -0.76 13.11 0.09
C ASP A 109 -1.70 12.07 -0.53
N VAL A 110 -1.62 10.80 -0.12
CA VAL A 110 -2.52 9.71 -0.54
C VAL A 110 -4.00 10.10 -0.42
N PHE A 111 -4.36 10.90 0.59
CA PHE A 111 -5.74 11.32 0.85
C PHE A 111 -6.20 12.52 0.02
N THR A 112 -5.35 13.08 -0.83
CA THR A 112 -5.72 14.14 -1.79
C THR A 112 -6.36 13.57 -3.06
N ASP A 113 -6.37 12.24 -3.22
CA ASP A 113 -6.84 11.49 -4.38
C ASP A 113 -6.10 11.81 -5.70
N SER A 114 -4.96 12.50 -5.65
CA SER A 114 -4.07 12.65 -6.81
C SER A 114 -3.24 11.38 -7.00
N TYR A 115 -3.68 10.48 -7.88
CA TYR A 115 -3.01 9.20 -8.11
C TYR A 115 -1.57 9.36 -8.66
N ASP A 116 -1.35 10.34 -9.54
CA ASP A 116 -0.02 10.59 -10.13
C ASP A 116 0.98 11.11 -9.09
N ASP A 117 0.55 12.05 -8.24
CA ASP A 117 1.38 12.57 -7.14
C ASP A 117 1.67 11.48 -6.12
N PHE A 118 0.64 10.71 -5.73
CA PHE A 118 0.80 9.55 -4.85
C PHE A 118 1.81 8.55 -5.39
N LEU A 119 1.73 8.17 -6.67
CA LEU A 119 2.65 7.21 -7.25
C LEU A 119 4.09 7.73 -7.24
N SER A 120 4.27 9.01 -7.59
CA SER A 120 5.58 9.65 -7.62
C SER A 120 6.20 9.73 -6.21
N SER A 121 5.44 10.26 -5.25
CA SER A 121 5.84 10.36 -3.84
C SER A 121 6.14 8.99 -3.23
N ARG A 122 5.29 7.99 -3.49
CA ARG A 122 5.47 6.64 -2.95
C ARG A 122 6.65 5.91 -3.58
N ALA A 123 6.85 6.05 -4.89
CA ALA A 123 8.00 5.46 -5.58
C ALA A 123 9.33 5.99 -5.00
N TYR A 124 9.39 7.29 -4.70
CA TYR A 124 10.55 7.91 -4.05
C TYR A 124 10.82 7.29 -2.66
N LEU A 125 9.79 7.14 -1.81
CA LEU A 125 9.95 6.53 -0.48
C LEU A 125 10.43 5.06 -0.56
N LEU A 126 9.88 4.29 -1.50
CA LEU A 126 10.28 2.90 -1.73
C LEU A 126 11.72 2.80 -2.24
N LEU A 127 12.12 3.68 -3.17
CA LEU A 127 13.48 3.74 -3.69
C LEU A 127 14.48 4.05 -2.58
N ASN A 128 14.22 5.09 -1.77
CA ASN A 128 15.08 5.45 -0.65
C ASN A 128 15.27 4.27 0.31
N LYS A 129 14.20 3.51 0.59
CA LYS A 129 14.34 2.34 1.46
C LYS A 129 15.19 1.24 0.82
N ALA A 130 15.04 1.01 -0.49
CA ALA A 130 15.85 0.04 -1.21
C ALA A 130 17.33 0.44 -1.22
N GLU A 131 17.63 1.73 -1.44
CA GLU A 131 18.99 2.27 -1.38
C GLU A 131 19.60 2.16 0.02
N GLU A 132 18.82 2.46 1.07
CA GLU A 132 19.25 2.28 2.46
C GLU A 132 19.69 0.83 2.72
N LEU A 133 18.92 -0.16 2.26
CA LEU A 133 19.27 -1.58 2.45
C LEU A 133 20.57 -1.97 1.74
N ILE A 134 20.87 -1.36 0.60
CA ILE A 134 22.08 -1.64 -0.19
C ILE A 134 23.31 -0.97 0.42
N THR A 135 23.13 0.25 0.95
CA THR A 135 24.23 1.12 1.39
C THR A 135 24.51 1.06 2.88
N SER A 136 23.56 0.60 3.68
CA SER A 136 23.66 0.52 5.15
C SER A 136 23.98 -0.90 5.63
N SER A 137 24.55 -1.75 4.76
CA SER A 137 25.06 -3.08 5.11
C SER A 137 26.45 -3.02 5.73
#